data_AF-A0A1W9WBA6-F1
#
_entry.id   AF-A0A1W9WBA6-F1
#
_cell.length_a   1.000
_cell.length_b   1.000
_cell.length_c   1.000
_cell.angle_alpha   90.00
_cell.angle_beta   90.00
_cell.angle_gamma   90.00
#
_symmetry.space_group_name_H-M   'P 1'
#
loop_
_entity.id
_entity.type
_entity.pdbx_description
1 polymer ?
#
loop_
_entity_poly.entity_id
_entity_poly.type
_entity_poly.pdbx_seq_one_letter_code
_entity_poly.pdbx_strand_id
1 'polypeptide(L)'
;MPIPKHDFTNEITTILDCYSGNRGNEILRSSEIIQYLNIKTKAANRGSKSRASFANHYAIYVLVEDYLTGGFDRSGGYSDYDGAKFSDLFRRQRELPFGSKLQNHALNHRLNEEFKKYFPICEHLPIIRDAESNKYWINEKLIIIQLGGNTINLAAAIKEIIEAYVLARQSAFSEFMAYCQEIIYIQEESPEKAIQFIKGLFRPNVDARVFEIASFSVLKQYYADQRIYWGWSPEELIEESLILYKTGRTNANDGGIDFVMKPLGRFFQVTETVDAGKYFLDIDKVQRYPITFVVKTNESSEEILAKIAHQAEAKYQIKAIVRKYIESVEEVINIPRLVEIFEEVLASGYGAKVIEEIVLQSRVEFNVEAEEQDVLAFEKAETDAKKTT
;
A
#
# COMPACT_ATOMS: atom_id res chain seq x y z
N MET A 1 1.20 -0.06 -27.09
CA MET A 1 1.41 0.99 -26.07
C MET A 1 2.88 0.94 -25.65
N PRO A 2 3.59 2.06 -25.40
CA PRO A 2 4.99 1.99 -24.94
C PRO A 2 5.07 1.29 -23.59
N ILE A 3 5.96 0.30 -23.47
CA ILE A 3 6.14 -0.46 -22.23
C ILE A 3 6.92 0.41 -21.25
N PRO A 4 6.36 0.72 -20.07
CA PRO A 4 7.08 1.50 -19.08
C PRO A 4 8.28 0.70 -18.59
N LYS A 5 9.49 1.26 -18.77
CA LYS A 5 10.71 0.69 -18.19
C LYS A 5 10.93 1.26 -16.80
N HIS A 6 11.24 0.37 -15.85
CA HIS A 6 11.67 0.69 -14.50
C HIS A 6 12.75 -0.31 -14.06
N ASP A 7 13.38 -0.09 -12.91
CA ASP A 7 14.52 -0.87 -12.48
C ASP A 7 14.23 -2.39 -12.44
N PHE A 8 13.03 -2.78 -12.00
CA PHE A 8 12.61 -4.20 -11.96
C PHE A 8 12.30 -4.81 -13.35
N THR A 9 12.18 -4.00 -14.40
CA THR A 9 11.98 -4.51 -15.77
C THR A 9 13.19 -5.32 -16.23
N ASN A 10 14.39 -4.98 -15.77
CA ASN A 10 15.60 -5.74 -16.08
C ASN A 10 15.56 -7.12 -15.43
N GLU A 11 15.13 -7.21 -14.16
CA GLU A 11 14.96 -8.48 -13.45
C GLU A 11 13.97 -9.41 -14.16
N ILE A 12 12.81 -8.86 -14.56
CA ILE A 12 11.82 -9.59 -15.38
C ILE A 12 12.45 -10.11 -16.67
N THR A 13 13.25 -9.29 -17.34
CA THR A 13 13.89 -9.66 -18.60
C THR A 13 14.91 -10.78 -18.39
N THR A 14 15.74 -10.70 -17.35
CA THR A 14 16.71 -11.73 -16.96
C THR A 14 16.02 -13.06 -16.68
N ILE A 15 14.93 -13.05 -15.90
CA ILE A 15 14.15 -14.27 -15.61
C ILE A 15 13.62 -14.86 -16.92
N LEU A 16 13.01 -14.05 -17.78
CA LEU A 16 12.49 -14.51 -19.07
C LEU A 16 13.58 -15.05 -19.99
N ASP A 17 14.79 -14.49 -19.96
CA ASP A 17 15.93 -14.96 -20.75
C ASP A 17 16.31 -16.41 -20.39
N CYS A 18 16.22 -16.80 -19.11
CA CYS A 18 16.44 -18.17 -18.65
C CYS A 18 15.47 -19.19 -19.25
N TYR A 19 14.22 -18.78 -19.53
CA TYR A 19 13.19 -19.66 -20.10
C TYR A 19 13.04 -19.57 -21.62
N SER A 20 13.74 -18.64 -22.28
CA SER A 20 13.54 -18.34 -23.70
C SER A 20 14.80 -18.27 -24.55
N GLY A 21 15.97 -18.50 -23.95
CA GLY A 21 17.26 -18.45 -24.65
C GLY A 21 17.65 -17.03 -25.05
N ASN A 22 17.63 -16.10 -24.09
CA ASN A 22 17.96 -14.67 -24.27
C ASN A 22 16.97 -13.87 -25.15
N ARG A 23 15.69 -14.26 -25.14
CA ARG A 23 14.61 -13.58 -25.89
C ARG A 23 13.58 -12.90 -24.97
N GLY A 24 13.93 -12.63 -23.73
CA GLY A 24 13.07 -12.04 -22.71
C GLY A 24 12.53 -10.67 -23.11
N ASN A 25 13.33 -9.85 -23.78
CA ASN A 25 12.87 -8.57 -24.33
C ASN A 25 11.77 -8.72 -25.41
N GLU A 26 11.84 -9.79 -26.22
CA GLU A 26 10.80 -10.08 -27.20
C GLU A 26 9.51 -10.52 -26.51
N ILE A 27 9.62 -11.40 -25.51
CA ILE A 27 8.49 -11.88 -24.70
C ILE A 27 7.79 -10.73 -23.97
N LEU A 28 8.57 -9.86 -23.32
CA LEU A 28 8.04 -8.67 -22.66
C LEU A 28 7.23 -7.80 -23.62
N ARG A 29 7.57 -7.77 -24.92
CA ARG A 29 6.87 -6.99 -25.94
C ARG A 29 5.65 -7.68 -26.54
N SER A 30 5.61 -9.01 -26.52
CA SER A 30 4.56 -9.78 -27.18
C SER A 30 3.51 -10.37 -26.23
N SER A 31 3.81 -10.50 -24.94
CA SER A 31 2.91 -11.12 -23.97
C SER A 31 2.22 -10.09 -23.06
N GLU A 32 0.90 -9.98 -23.15
CA GLU A 32 0.11 -9.04 -22.34
C GLU A 32 0.16 -9.37 -20.85
N ILE A 33 0.22 -10.66 -20.46
CA ILE A 33 0.35 -11.02 -19.03
C ILE A 33 1.71 -10.60 -18.46
N ILE A 34 2.78 -10.70 -19.24
CA ILE A 34 4.10 -10.21 -18.83
C ILE A 34 4.14 -8.69 -18.80
N GLN A 35 3.52 -8.01 -19.77
CA GLN A 35 3.37 -6.54 -19.74
C GLN A 35 2.57 -6.08 -18.51
N TYR A 36 1.50 -6.80 -18.18
CA TYR A 36 0.71 -6.56 -16.98
C TYR A 36 1.57 -6.69 -15.72
N LEU A 37 2.31 -7.80 -15.56
CA LEU A 37 3.24 -7.99 -14.43
C LEU A 37 4.28 -6.88 -14.37
N ASN A 38 4.89 -6.49 -15.50
CA ASN A 38 5.82 -5.35 -15.53
C ASN A 38 5.14 -4.06 -15.01
N ILE A 39 3.96 -3.70 -15.53
CA ILE A 39 3.20 -2.53 -15.03
C ILE A 39 2.95 -2.61 -13.51
N LYS A 40 2.57 -3.78 -13.00
CA LYS A 40 2.18 -3.99 -11.60
C LYS A 40 3.37 -4.17 -10.65
N THR A 41 4.56 -4.47 -11.16
CA THR A 41 5.82 -4.61 -10.41
C THR A 41 6.67 -3.34 -10.40
N LYS A 42 6.19 -2.22 -10.98
CA LYS A 42 6.84 -0.89 -10.90
C LYS A 42 7.25 -0.49 -9.47
N ALA A 43 6.59 -1.07 -8.48
CA ALA A 43 6.83 -0.88 -7.06
C ALA A 43 8.01 -1.66 -6.47
N ALA A 44 8.72 -2.53 -7.21
CA ALA A 44 9.70 -3.43 -6.63
C ALA A 44 10.91 -2.68 -6.05
N ASN A 45 11.46 -1.75 -6.83
CA ASN A 45 12.71 -1.02 -6.50
C ASN A 45 12.47 0.44 -6.13
N ARG A 46 11.22 0.91 -6.25
CA ARG A 46 10.78 2.05 -5.44
C ARG A 46 10.72 1.49 -4.02
N GLY A 47 11.28 2.18 -3.04
CA GLY A 47 11.22 1.76 -1.62
C GLY A 47 9.77 1.51 -1.15
N SER A 48 9.51 1.43 0.15
CA SER A 48 8.13 1.30 0.70
C SER A 48 7.02 2.09 -0.07
N LYS A 49 7.41 3.25 -0.65
CA LYS A 49 6.96 4.12 -1.79
C LYS A 49 5.92 3.72 -2.86
N SER A 50 5.42 2.50 -2.98
CA SER A 50 4.32 2.24 -3.94
C SER A 50 3.44 1.04 -3.56
N ARG A 51 2.11 1.19 -3.75
CA ARG A 51 1.10 0.18 -3.38
C ARG A 51 1.41 -1.13 -4.12
N ALA A 52 1.85 -2.12 -3.36
CA ALA A 52 2.08 -3.44 -3.89
C ALA A 52 0.73 -4.09 -4.19
N SER A 53 0.52 -4.47 -5.44
CA SER A 53 -0.72 -5.09 -5.90
C SER A 53 -0.74 -6.59 -5.57
N PHE A 54 -0.39 -6.98 -4.34
CA PHE A 54 -0.20 -8.38 -3.94
C PHE A 54 -1.43 -9.23 -4.25
N ALA A 55 -2.64 -8.70 -4.05
CA ALA A 55 -3.88 -9.41 -4.36
C ALA A 55 -3.93 -9.94 -5.81
N ASN A 56 -3.57 -9.10 -6.78
CA ASN A 56 -3.61 -9.46 -8.20
C ASN A 56 -2.42 -10.35 -8.59
N HIS A 57 -1.22 -10.07 -8.08
CA HIS A 57 -0.06 -10.95 -8.31
C HIS A 57 -0.32 -12.34 -7.74
N TYR A 58 -0.82 -12.44 -6.51
CA TYR A 58 -1.11 -13.72 -5.88
C TYR A 58 -2.27 -14.45 -6.52
N ALA A 59 -3.22 -13.75 -7.14
CA ALA A 59 -4.27 -14.40 -7.95
C ALA A 59 -3.70 -15.11 -9.18
N ILE A 60 -2.72 -14.49 -9.85
CA ILE A 60 -1.98 -15.14 -10.94
C ILE A 60 -1.10 -16.27 -10.37
N TYR A 61 -0.35 -15.98 -9.31
CA TYR A 61 0.61 -16.90 -8.70
C TYR A 61 -0.03 -18.23 -8.32
N VAL A 62 -1.12 -18.22 -7.54
CA VAL A 62 -1.72 -19.47 -7.03
C VAL A 62 -2.32 -20.32 -8.15
N LEU A 63 -2.82 -19.70 -9.22
CA LEU A 63 -3.33 -20.44 -10.38
C LEU A 63 -2.20 -21.00 -11.25
N VAL A 64 -1.09 -20.27 -11.37
CA VAL A 64 0.12 -20.76 -12.03
C VAL A 64 0.80 -21.86 -11.20
N GLU A 65 0.80 -21.74 -9.87
CA GLU A 65 1.31 -22.76 -8.95
C GLU A 65 0.47 -24.04 -9.03
N ASP A 66 -0.87 -23.92 -9.08
CA ASP A 66 -1.77 -25.06 -9.30
C ASP A 66 -1.49 -25.72 -10.67
N TYR A 67 -1.35 -24.92 -11.72
CA TYR A 67 -1.03 -25.39 -13.07
C TYR A 67 0.28 -26.20 -13.12
N LEU A 68 1.34 -25.67 -12.49
CA LEU A 68 2.65 -26.33 -12.43
C LEU A 68 2.62 -27.58 -11.54
N THR A 69 1.88 -27.55 -10.43
CA THR A 69 1.74 -28.68 -9.52
C THR A 69 1.01 -29.85 -10.19
N GLY A 70 0.05 -29.56 -11.07
CA GLY A 70 -0.61 -30.55 -11.92
C GLY A 70 0.27 -31.13 -13.03
N GLY A 71 1.47 -30.57 -13.26
CA GLY A 71 2.40 -31.01 -14.30
C GLY A 71 1.97 -30.68 -15.73
N PHE A 72 0.98 -29.79 -15.89
CA PHE A 72 0.38 -29.46 -17.18
C PHE A 72 1.37 -28.79 -18.15
N ASP A 73 2.43 -28.16 -17.62
CA ASP A 73 3.54 -27.61 -18.40
C ASP A 73 4.33 -28.68 -19.19
N ARG A 74 4.32 -29.93 -18.72
CA ARG A 74 5.08 -31.05 -19.29
C ARG A 74 4.19 -32.07 -19.99
N SER A 75 3.10 -32.46 -19.34
CA SER A 75 2.22 -33.53 -19.82
C SER A 75 1.08 -33.02 -20.70
N GLY A 76 0.80 -31.72 -20.70
CA GLY A 76 -0.47 -31.19 -21.23
C GLY A 76 -1.66 -31.73 -20.43
N GLY A 77 -2.84 -31.81 -21.06
CA GLY A 77 -4.07 -32.33 -20.43
C GLY A 77 -4.84 -31.30 -19.60
N TYR A 78 -4.42 -30.04 -19.61
CA TYR A 78 -5.07 -28.98 -18.85
C TYR A 78 -6.52 -28.71 -19.30
N SER A 79 -6.85 -28.99 -20.57
CA SER A 79 -8.22 -28.89 -21.08
C SER A 79 -9.19 -29.85 -20.39
N ASP A 80 -8.69 -30.94 -19.82
CA ASP A 80 -9.49 -31.97 -19.14
C ASP A 80 -9.50 -31.78 -17.61
N TYR A 81 -8.85 -30.73 -17.11
CA TYR A 81 -8.77 -30.45 -15.68
C TYR A 81 -10.06 -29.83 -15.15
N ASP A 82 -10.63 -30.43 -14.11
CA ASP A 82 -11.83 -29.96 -13.40
C ASP A 82 -11.68 -28.58 -12.72
N GLY A 83 -10.49 -27.98 -12.72
CA GLY A 83 -10.22 -26.66 -12.18
C GLY A 83 -9.94 -26.64 -10.68
N ALA A 84 -9.20 -25.62 -10.26
CA ALA A 84 -8.83 -25.40 -8.88
C ALA A 84 -10.02 -24.93 -8.05
N LYS A 85 -10.08 -25.36 -6.78
CA LYS A 85 -11.11 -24.92 -5.84
C LYS A 85 -10.77 -23.54 -5.29
N PHE A 86 -11.77 -22.65 -5.25
CA PHE A 86 -11.62 -21.32 -4.65
C PHE A 86 -11.00 -21.34 -3.25
N SER A 87 -11.47 -22.23 -2.37
CA SER A 87 -11.02 -22.30 -0.97
C SER A 87 -9.52 -22.58 -0.87
N ASP A 88 -9.00 -23.44 -1.74
CA ASP A 88 -7.60 -23.86 -1.71
C ASP A 88 -6.71 -22.75 -2.25
N LEU A 89 -7.09 -22.14 -3.37
CA LEU A 89 -6.42 -20.96 -3.93
C LEU A 89 -6.40 -19.80 -2.92
N PHE A 90 -7.54 -19.49 -2.30
CA PHE A 90 -7.65 -18.37 -1.38
C PHE A 90 -6.88 -18.61 -0.08
N ARG A 91 -6.88 -19.84 0.44
CA ARG A 91 -6.02 -20.22 1.55
C ARG A 91 -4.55 -20.00 1.19
N ARG A 92 -4.12 -20.51 0.04
CA ARG A 92 -2.73 -20.36 -0.42
C ARG A 92 -2.32 -18.90 -0.59
N GLN A 93 -3.19 -18.04 -1.11
CA GLN A 93 -2.94 -16.59 -1.20
C GLN A 93 -2.64 -15.94 0.15
N ARG A 94 -3.29 -16.42 1.23
CA ARG A 94 -3.12 -15.87 2.58
C ARG A 94 -1.87 -16.37 3.30
N GLU A 95 -1.32 -17.50 2.86
CA GLU A 95 -0.05 -18.05 3.35
C GLU A 95 1.17 -17.34 2.76
N LEU A 96 1.02 -16.65 1.61
CA LEU A 96 2.12 -15.91 0.99
C LEU A 96 2.45 -14.63 1.78
N PRO A 97 3.72 -14.14 1.75
CA PRO A 97 4.13 -12.93 2.46
C PRO A 97 3.22 -11.73 2.18
N PHE A 98 2.88 -10.94 3.21
CA PHE A 98 1.89 -9.84 3.11
C PHE A 98 0.47 -10.26 2.69
N GLY A 99 0.19 -11.57 2.58
CA GLY A 99 -1.06 -12.12 2.05
C GLY A 99 -2.18 -12.33 3.09
N SER A 100 -1.84 -12.38 4.38
CA SER A 100 -2.73 -12.84 5.46
C SER A 100 -4.09 -12.11 5.53
N LYS A 101 -4.13 -10.82 5.17
CA LYS A 101 -5.35 -9.99 5.18
C LYS A 101 -5.94 -9.72 3.79
N LEU A 102 -5.51 -10.44 2.76
CA LEU A 102 -6.08 -10.29 1.43
C LEU A 102 -7.55 -10.70 1.38
N GLN A 103 -8.30 -9.90 0.64
CA GLN A 103 -9.70 -10.14 0.29
C GLN A 103 -9.80 -10.97 -0.99
N ASN A 104 -10.91 -11.69 -1.16
CA ASN A 104 -11.14 -12.60 -2.28
C ASN A 104 -11.44 -11.91 -3.63
N HIS A 105 -11.60 -10.59 -3.65
CA HIS A 105 -12.04 -9.86 -4.85
C HIS A 105 -11.12 -10.03 -6.06
N ALA A 106 -9.82 -10.24 -5.85
CA ALA A 106 -8.84 -10.43 -6.93
C ALA A 106 -9.13 -11.67 -7.78
N LEU A 107 -9.34 -12.84 -7.14
CA LEU A 107 -9.70 -14.08 -7.84
C LEU A 107 -11.06 -13.97 -8.54
N ASN A 108 -12.00 -13.21 -7.95
CA ASN A 108 -13.40 -13.20 -8.41
C ASN A 108 -13.68 -12.28 -9.62
N HIS A 109 -13.12 -11.06 -9.64
CA HIS A 109 -13.39 -10.11 -10.73
C HIS A 109 -12.30 -9.05 -10.88
N ARG A 110 -11.70 -8.58 -9.79
CA ARG A 110 -10.85 -7.38 -9.79
C ARG A 110 -9.62 -7.50 -10.68
N LEU A 111 -8.97 -8.67 -10.73
CA LEU A 111 -7.83 -8.90 -11.62
C LEU A 111 -8.27 -8.79 -13.09
N ASN A 112 -9.32 -9.48 -13.48
CA ASN A 112 -9.82 -9.48 -14.86
C ASN A 112 -10.29 -8.09 -15.30
N GLU A 113 -11.01 -7.37 -14.46
CA GLU A 113 -11.45 -5.99 -14.74
C GLU A 113 -10.27 -5.02 -14.91
N GLU A 114 -9.27 -5.12 -14.03
CA GLU A 114 -8.07 -4.28 -14.12
C GLU A 114 -7.25 -4.63 -15.37
N PHE A 115 -7.04 -5.92 -15.65
CA PHE A 115 -6.35 -6.39 -16.84
C PHE A 115 -7.01 -5.85 -18.12
N LYS A 116 -8.34 -5.94 -18.22
CA LYS A 116 -9.11 -5.43 -19.35
C LYS A 116 -8.98 -3.92 -19.55
N LYS A 117 -8.80 -3.14 -18.48
CA LYS A 117 -8.54 -1.69 -18.58
C LYS A 117 -7.19 -1.39 -19.23
N TYR A 118 -6.16 -2.20 -18.97
CA TYR A 118 -4.84 -2.05 -19.60
C TYR A 118 -4.81 -2.62 -21.02
N PHE A 119 -5.52 -3.72 -21.28
CA PHE A 119 -5.50 -4.45 -22.55
C PHE A 119 -6.93 -4.65 -23.11
N PRO A 120 -7.63 -3.57 -23.52
CA PRO A 120 -9.03 -3.65 -23.93
C PRO A 120 -9.28 -4.43 -25.23
N ILE A 121 -8.23 -4.64 -26.03
CA ILE A 121 -8.28 -5.37 -27.32
C ILE A 121 -7.95 -6.86 -27.12
N CYS A 122 -7.38 -7.25 -25.98
CA CYS A 122 -7.08 -8.65 -25.70
C CYS A 122 -8.39 -9.42 -25.46
N GLU A 123 -8.63 -10.47 -26.24
CA GLU A 123 -9.84 -11.30 -26.14
C GLU A 123 -9.81 -12.24 -24.93
N HIS A 124 -8.64 -12.38 -24.29
CA HIS A 124 -8.40 -13.33 -23.22
C HIS A 124 -8.20 -12.62 -21.88
N LEU A 125 -8.79 -13.19 -20.84
CA LEU A 125 -8.62 -12.73 -19.46
C LEU A 125 -7.71 -13.70 -18.69
N PRO A 126 -6.94 -13.22 -17.69
CA PRO A 126 -6.04 -14.05 -16.89
C PRO A 126 -6.74 -15.23 -16.22
N ILE A 127 -7.89 -14.98 -15.57
CA ILE A 127 -8.64 -15.99 -14.83
C ILE A 127 -9.88 -16.40 -15.62
N ILE A 128 -10.02 -17.69 -15.86
CA ILE A 128 -11.28 -18.32 -16.26
C ILE A 128 -11.94 -18.84 -14.97
N ARG A 129 -13.22 -18.49 -14.78
CA ARG A 129 -13.99 -18.85 -13.59
C ARG A 129 -15.33 -19.43 -14.01
N ASP A 130 -15.67 -20.58 -13.45
CA ASP A 130 -17.03 -21.09 -13.44
C ASP A 130 -17.69 -20.73 -12.10
N ALA A 131 -18.73 -19.90 -12.16
CA ALA A 131 -19.45 -19.44 -10.98
C ALA A 131 -20.35 -20.52 -10.38
N GLU A 132 -20.80 -21.49 -11.17
CA GLU A 132 -21.70 -22.56 -10.69
C GLU A 132 -20.92 -23.61 -9.89
N SER A 133 -19.81 -24.11 -10.44
CA SER A 133 -18.96 -25.10 -9.76
C SER A 133 -17.90 -24.47 -8.84
N ASN A 134 -17.76 -23.15 -8.86
CA ASN A 134 -16.75 -22.38 -8.12
C ASN A 134 -15.31 -22.86 -8.40
N LYS A 135 -15.04 -23.14 -9.68
CA LYS A 135 -13.75 -23.61 -10.20
C LYS A 135 -13.03 -22.55 -11.01
N TYR A 136 -11.71 -22.61 -10.97
CA TYR A 136 -10.83 -21.56 -11.48
C TYR A 136 -9.67 -22.15 -12.27
N TRP A 137 -9.26 -21.44 -13.31
CA TRP A 137 -8.16 -21.79 -14.19
C TRP A 137 -7.35 -20.55 -14.55
N ILE A 138 -6.03 -20.68 -14.65
CA ILE A 138 -5.21 -19.74 -15.43
C ILE A 138 -5.50 -19.97 -16.93
N ASN A 139 -5.58 -18.90 -17.71
CA ASN A 139 -5.84 -18.99 -19.14
C ASN A 139 -4.55 -19.31 -19.93
N GLU A 140 -4.46 -20.53 -20.49
CA GLU A 140 -3.30 -20.97 -21.29
C GLU A 140 -3.01 -20.07 -22.49
N LYS A 141 -4.02 -19.36 -23.04
CA LYS A 141 -3.82 -18.42 -24.16
C LYS A 141 -2.95 -17.22 -23.80
N LEU A 142 -2.78 -16.93 -22.50
CA LEU A 142 -1.92 -15.84 -22.03
C LEU A 142 -0.55 -16.33 -21.55
N ILE A 143 -0.44 -17.58 -21.11
CA ILE A 143 0.81 -18.14 -20.57
C ILE A 143 1.55 -19.03 -21.56
N ILE A 144 0.95 -19.42 -22.68
CA ILE A 144 1.61 -20.13 -23.78
C ILE A 144 1.73 -19.19 -24.98
N ILE A 145 2.96 -18.95 -25.43
CA ILE A 145 3.25 -18.07 -26.57
C ILE A 145 3.98 -18.80 -27.69
N GLN A 146 3.83 -18.29 -28.91
CA GLN A 146 4.61 -18.74 -30.08
C GLN A 146 5.69 -17.71 -30.38
N LEU A 147 6.96 -18.12 -30.35
CA LEU A 147 8.08 -17.23 -30.56
C LEU A 147 9.15 -17.89 -31.44
N GLY A 148 9.30 -17.41 -32.68
CA GLY A 148 10.27 -17.95 -33.64
C GLY A 148 10.02 -19.42 -34.00
N GLY A 149 8.75 -19.83 -34.10
CA GLY A 149 8.36 -21.21 -34.42
C GLY A 149 8.34 -22.18 -33.23
N ASN A 150 8.78 -21.74 -32.05
CA ASN A 150 8.76 -22.53 -30.83
C ASN A 150 7.60 -22.12 -29.92
N THR A 151 6.98 -23.12 -29.29
CA THR A 151 6.00 -22.91 -28.23
C THR A 151 6.74 -22.75 -26.90
N ILE A 152 6.50 -21.66 -26.19
CA ILE A 152 7.11 -21.36 -24.89
C ILE A 152 5.99 -21.26 -23.84
N ASN A 153 6.13 -22.03 -22.76
CA ASN A 153 5.26 -21.94 -21.58
C ASN A 153 5.89 -20.99 -20.56
N LEU A 154 5.18 -19.92 -20.21
CA LEU A 154 5.61 -18.85 -19.32
C LEU A 154 5.25 -19.11 -17.85
N ALA A 155 4.57 -20.21 -17.51
CA ALA A 155 4.08 -20.48 -16.16
C ALA A 155 5.21 -20.41 -15.11
N ALA A 156 6.32 -21.12 -15.33
CA ALA A 156 7.47 -21.09 -14.42
C ALA A 156 8.08 -19.69 -14.30
N ALA A 157 8.27 -18.99 -15.43
CA ALA A 157 8.79 -17.62 -15.44
C ALA A 157 7.88 -16.63 -14.69
N ILE A 158 6.56 -16.76 -14.84
CA ILE A 158 5.57 -15.91 -14.14
C ILE A 158 5.66 -16.14 -12.63
N LYS A 159 5.74 -17.40 -12.20
CA LYS A 159 5.90 -17.74 -10.77
C LYS A 159 7.16 -17.08 -10.21
N GLU A 160 8.29 -17.21 -10.90
CA GLU A 160 9.59 -16.67 -10.48
C GLU A 160 9.61 -15.14 -10.49
N ILE A 161 9.00 -14.48 -11.48
CA ILE A 161 8.85 -13.01 -11.51
C ILE A 161 8.10 -12.50 -10.27
N ILE A 162 7.02 -13.18 -9.89
CA ILE A 162 6.22 -12.80 -8.73
C ILE A 162 7.01 -13.06 -7.43
N GLU A 163 7.74 -14.17 -7.33
CA GLU A 163 8.60 -14.47 -6.17
C GLU A 163 9.72 -13.45 -6.01
N ALA A 164 10.43 -13.11 -7.10
CA ALA A 164 11.46 -12.08 -7.10
C ALA A 164 10.90 -10.71 -6.69
N TYR A 165 9.68 -10.38 -7.15
CA TYR A 165 9.00 -9.14 -6.76
C TYR A 165 8.69 -9.12 -5.25
N VAL A 166 8.16 -10.21 -4.72
CA VAL A 166 7.85 -10.33 -3.28
C VAL A 166 9.11 -10.23 -2.44
N LEU A 167 10.18 -10.93 -2.84
CA LEU A 167 11.47 -10.88 -2.14
C LEU A 167 12.04 -9.46 -2.11
N ALA A 168 12.03 -8.75 -3.25
CA ALA A 168 12.48 -7.36 -3.30
C ALA A 168 11.71 -6.45 -2.34
N ARG A 169 10.38 -6.68 -2.21
CA ARG A 169 9.53 -5.94 -1.27
C ARG A 169 9.78 -6.31 0.19
N GLN A 170 10.03 -7.58 0.50
CA GLN A 170 10.39 -8.01 1.85
C GLN A 170 11.73 -7.39 2.27
N SER A 171 12.76 -7.47 1.42
CA SER A 171 14.07 -6.88 1.71
C SER A 171 13.98 -5.38 1.94
N ALA A 172 13.31 -4.64 1.05
CA ALA A 172 13.15 -3.19 1.21
C ALA A 172 12.39 -2.80 2.49
N PHE A 173 11.48 -3.66 2.96
CA PHE A 173 10.75 -3.45 4.20
C PHE A 173 11.62 -3.77 5.42
N SER A 174 12.33 -4.90 5.41
CA SER A 174 13.26 -5.29 6.49
C SER A 174 14.38 -4.27 6.67
N GLU A 175 14.94 -3.74 5.58
CA GLU A 175 15.91 -2.65 5.60
C GLU A 175 15.33 -1.39 6.24
N PHE A 176 14.09 -1.03 5.90
CA PHE A 176 13.42 0.12 6.51
C PHE A 176 13.23 -0.06 8.03
N MET A 177 12.79 -1.24 8.47
CA MET A 177 12.60 -1.53 9.90
C MET A 177 13.92 -1.56 10.66
N ALA A 178 14.96 -2.17 10.09
CA ALA A 178 16.30 -2.18 10.67
C ALA A 178 16.84 -0.75 10.81
N TYR A 179 16.62 0.09 9.80
CA TYR A 179 17.03 1.49 9.84
C TYR A 179 16.24 2.31 10.87
N CYS A 180 14.93 2.09 11.01
CA CYS A 180 14.17 2.70 12.10
C CYS A 180 14.73 2.31 13.48
N GLN A 181 15.07 1.04 13.67
CA GLN A 181 15.65 0.56 14.92
C GLN A 181 17.01 1.19 15.20
N GLU A 182 17.87 1.31 14.18
CA GLU A 182 19.16 2.00 14.28
C GLU A 182 18.98 3.46 14.70
N ILE A 183 17.99 4.16 14.13
CA ILE A 183 17.69 5.55 14.47
C ILE A 183 17.20 5.70 15.92
N ILE A 184 16.47 4.72 16.48
CA ILE A 184 16.09 4.74 17.91
C ILE A 184 17.32 4.73 18.82
N TYR A 185 18.38 4.01 18.47
CA TYR A 185 19.61 3.99 19.26
C TYR A 185 20.47 5.23 19.02
N ILE A 186 20.59 5.66 17.76
CA ILE A 186 21.47 6.78 17.38
C ILE A 186 20.93 8.13 17.85
N GLN A 187 19.62 8.29 18.09
CA GLN A 187 19.08 9.59 18.50
C GLN A 187 19.69 10.14 19.80
N GLU A 188 20.18 9.29 20.70
CA GLU A 188 20.86 9.71 21.92
C GLU A 188 22.27 10.28 21.63
N GLU A 189 22.92 9.80 20.57
CA GLU A 189 24.29 10.18 20.19
C GLU A 189 24.34 11.23 19.07
N SER A 190 23.34 11.28 18.19
CA SER A 190 23.28 12.16 17.01
C SER A 190 21.84 12.51 16.65
N PRO A 191 21.20 13.43 17.39
CA PRO A 191 19.84 13.88 17.15
C PRO A 191 19.61 14.33 15.69
N GLU A 192 20.60 14.96 15.06
CA GLU A 192 20.51 15.48 13.70
C GLU A 192 20.22 14.39 12.66
N LYS A 193 20.74 13.16 12.86
CA LYS A 193 20.48 12.03 11.96
C LYS A 193 19.02 11.58 12.04
N ALA A 194 18.46 11.50 13.25
CA ALA A 194 17.06 11.19 13.47
C ALA A 194 16.14 12.24 12.84
N ILE A 195 16.50 13.52 12.94
CA ILE A 195 15.78 14.63 12.33
C ILE A 195 15.77 14.50 10.80
N GLN A 196 16.93 14.26 10.19
CA GLN A 196 17.04 14.10 8.73
C GLN A 196 16.27 12.87 8.24
N PHE A 197 16.27 11.80 9.02
CA PHE A 197 15.49 10.60 8.72
C PHE A 197 13.99 10.92 8.62
N ILE A 198 13.40 11.50 9.67
CA ILE A 198 11.96 11.80 9.72
C ILE A 198 11.58 12.82 8.64
N LYS A 199 12.38 13.88 8.45
CA LYS A 199 12.17 14.84 7.34
C LYS A 199 12.22 14.14 5.97
N GLY A 200 13.04 13.09 5.83
CA GLY A 200 13.08 12.23 4.65
C GLY A 200 11.77 11.51 4.36
N LEU A 201 10.97 11.18 5.39
CA LEU A 201 9.67 10.52 5.27
C LEU A 201 8.55 11.46 4.81
N PHE A 202 8.73 12.78 4.93
CA PHE A 202 7.75 13.76 4.48
C PHE A 202 7.83 14.12 3.00
N ARG A 203 8.92 13.75 2.31
CA ARG A 203 9.18 14.22 0.94
C ARG A 203 8.02 13.84 -0.01
N PRO A 204 7.67 14.70 -0.99
CA PRO A 204 6.55 14.44 -1.90
C PRO A 204 6.62 13.12 -2.67
N ASN A 205 7.81 12.53 -2.82
CA ASN A 205 8.05 11.27 -3.51
C ASN A 205 8.01 10.02 -2.60
N VAL A 206 7.69 10.17 -1.30
CA VAL A 206 7.53 9.05 -0.34
C VAL A 206 6.21 8.31 -0.58
N ASP A 207 6.00 7.11 -0.04
CA ASP A 207 4.69 6.44 -0.09
C ASP A 207 3.65 7.29 0.65
N ALA A 208 2.42 7.36 0.15
CA ALA A 208 1.35 8.03 0.88
C ALA A 208 1.11 7.42 2.28
N ARG A 209 1.29 6.10 2.44
CA ARG A 209 1.10 5.41 3.73
C ARG A 209 2.23 5.70 4.71
N VAL A 210 3.47 5.74 4.22
CA VAL A 210 4.63 6.13 5.04
C VAL A 210 4.52 7.59 5.47
N PHE A 211 4.08 8.46 4.57
CA PHE A 211 3.78 9.84 4.90
C PHE A 211 2.67 9.95 5.96
N GLU A 212 1.59 9.20 5.82
CA GLU A 212 0.49 9.14 6.80
C GLU A 212 0.96 8.63 8.17
N ILE A 213 1.78 7.57 8.21
CA ILE A 213 2.37 7.05 9.44
C ILE A 213 3.27 8.10 10.10
N ALA A 214 4.15 8.73 9.33
CA ALA A 214 5.08 9.72 9.85
C ALA A 214 4.34 10.98 10.33
N SER A 215 3.34 11.46 9.57
CA SER A 215 2.55 12.63 9.95
C SER A 215 1.69 12.35 11.18
N PHE A 216 1.05 11.18 11.26
CA PHE A 216 0.36 10.74 12.46
C PHE A 216 1.28 10.75 13.68
N SER A 217 2.47 10.16 13.54
CA SER A 217 3.42 10.01 14.65
C SER A 217 3.88 11.36 15.18
N VAL A 218 4.16 12.33 14.30
CA VAL A 218 4.50 13.69 14.69
C VAL A 218 3.32 14.42 15.32
N LEU A 219 2.15 14.41 14.67
CA LEU A 219 0.97 15.12 15.18
C LEU A 219 0.50 14.54 16.52
N LYS A 220 0.60 13.23 16.72
CA LYS A 220 0.28 12.57 17.99
C LYS A 220 1.12 13.13 19.13
N GLN A 221 2.44 13.30 18.93
CA GLN A 221 3.31 13.88 19.96
C GLN A 221 3.12 15.40 20.11
N TYR A 222 2.83 16.10 19.00
CA TYR A 222 2.58 17.54 19.03
C TYR A 222 1.38 17.93 19.90
N TYR A 223 0.29 17.16 19.80
CA TYR A 223 -0.91 17.42 20.57
C TYR A 223 -0.88 16.84 21.99
N ALA A 224 0.03 15.91 22.29
CA ALA A 224 0.03 15.17 23.56
C ALA A 224 0.12 16.07 24.82
N ASP A 225 0.85 17.19 24.71
CA ASP A 225 1.04 18.14 25.82
C ASP A 225 0.00 19.27 25.85
N GLN A 226 -0.85 19.35 24.83
CA GLN A 226 -1.88 20.36 24.77
C GLN A 226 -3.06 19.92 25.63
N ARG A 227 -3.49 20.81 26.52
CA ARG A 227 -4.58 20.55 27.46
C ARG A 227 -5.73 21.48 27.20
N ILE A 228 -6.93 20.98 27.41
CA ILE A 228 -8.14 21.78 27.37
C ILE A 228 -8.88 21.69 28.70
N TYR A 229 -9.68 22.73 28.96
CA TYR A 229 -10.57 22.79 30.11
C TYR A 229 -12.00 22.84 29.59
N TRP A 230 -12.82 21.87 29.95
CA TRP A 230 -14.20 21.76 29.47
C TRP A 230 -15.11 21.12 30.52
N GLY A 231 -16.38 21.46 30.51
CA GLY A 231 -17.33 21.02 31.55
C GLY A 231 -18.73 21.53 31.26
N TRP A 232 -19.71 21.07 32.03
CA TRP A 232 -21.11 21.51 31.85
C TRP A 232 -21.37 22.91 32.43
N SER A 233 -20.46 23.42 33.28
CA SER A 233 -20.46 24.79 33.77
C SER A 233 -19.03 25.33 33.94
N PRO A 234 -18.85 26.67 34.03
CA PRO A 234 -17.54 27.29 34.31
C PRO A 234 -16.90 26.85 35.63
N GLU A 235 -17.70 26.40 36.60
CA GLU A 235 -17.25 25.94 37.91
C GLU A 235 -16.88 24.45 37.92
N GLU A 236 -17.34 23.68 36.92
CA GLU A 236 -17.16 22.23 36.80
C GLU A 236 -16.28 21.86 35.59
N LEU A 237 -15.22 22.63 35.34
CA LEU A 237 -14.28 22.35 34.26
C LEU A 237 -13.35 21.19 34.63
N ILE A 238 -13.27 20.20 33.75
CA ILE A 238 -12.25 19.15 33.78
C ILE A 238 -11.10 19.52 32.85
N GLU A 239 -9.87 19.28 33.34
CA GLU A 239 -8.66 19.36 32.54
C GLU A 239 -8.44 18.00 31.84
N GLU A 240 -8.36 18.00 30.51
CA GLU A 240 -8.08 16.80 29.72
C GLU A 240 -7.05 17.11 28.62
N SER A 241 -6.07 16.22 28.43
CA SER A 241 -5.10 16.32 27.35
C SER A 241 -5.73 15.95 26.00
N LEU A 242 -5.25 16.60 24.93
CA LEU A 242 -5.60 16.19 23.57
C LEU A 242 -4.96 14.84 23.24
N ILE A 243 -5.74 13.94 22.66
CA ILE A 243 -5.28 12.62 22.22
C ILE A 243 -5.69 12.41 20.77
N LEU A 244 -4.70 12.16 19.91
CA LEU A 244 -4.91 11.84 18.50
C LEU A 244 -4.99 10.33 18.30
N TYR A 245 -6.12 9.86 17.78
CA TYR A 245 -6.38 8.46 17.46
C TYR A 245 -6.32 8.23 15.96
N LYS A 246 -5.85 7.05 15.56
CA LYS A 246 -5.98 6.56 14.20
C LYS A 246 -7.29 5.79 14.05
N THR A 247 -8.05 6.04 13.00
CA THR A 247 -9.37 5.42 12.77
C THR A 247 -9.28 4.00 12.19
N GLY A 248 -8.11 3.61 11.69
CA GLY A 248 -7.88 2.31 11.08
C GLY A 248 -6.46 2.15 10.55
N ARG A 249 -6.29 1.32 9.54
CA ARG A 249 -5.04 1.22 8.76
C ARG A 249 -4.88 2.40 7.82
N THR A 250 -3.72 2.50 7.20
CA THR A 250 -3.47 3.63 6.29
C THR A 250 -4.46 3.62 5.12
N ASN A 251 -5.15 4.75 4.94
CA ASN A 251 -6.25 4.90 3.98
C ASN A 251 -6.03 6.09 3.04
N ALA A 252 -4.83 6.71 3.03
CA ALA A 252 -4.46 7.91 2.26
C ALA A 252 -4.83 7.91 0.75
N ASN A 253 -5.26 6.77 0.18
CA ASN A 253 -5.65 6.61 -1.22
C ASN A 253 -7.12 6.27 -1.47
N ASP A 254 -7.84 5.76 -0.47
CA ASP A 254 -9.21 5.25 -0.62
C ASP A 254 -10.26 6.25 -0.04
N GLY A 255 -9.76 7.36 0.54
CA GLY A 255 -10.52 8.46 1.14
C GLY A 255 -11.17 8.07 2.46
N GLY A 256 -11.29 8.99 3.41
CA GLY A 256 -11.94 8.73 4.69
C GLY A 256 -11.67 9.83 5.69
N ILE A 257 -11.62 9.44 6.96
CA ILE A 257 -11.00 10.21 8.04
C ILE A 257 -9.89 9.32 8.57
N ASP A 258 -8.64 9.77 8.53
CA ASP A 258 -7.48 8.99 9.00
C ASP A 258 -7.29 9.13 10.50
N PHE A 259 -7.44 10.34 11.05
CA PHE A 259 -7.25 10.61 12.48
C PHE A 259 -8.45 11.34 13.11
N VAL A 260 -8.68 11.06 14.39
CA VAL A 260 -9.70 11.73 15.20
C VAL A 260 -9.08 12.17 16.52
N MET A 261 -9.33 13.40 16.92
CA MET A 261 -8.83 13.95 18.17
C MET A 261 -9.91 13.96 19.26
N LYS A 262 -9.59 13.40 20.42
CA LYS A 262 -10.37 13.57 21.64
C LYS A 262 -9.75 14.67 22.51
N PRO A 263 -10.56 15.46 23.24
CA PRO A 263 -12.03 15.49 23.26
C PRO A 263 -12.66 16.46 22.25
N LEU A 264 -11.87 17.25 21.51
CA LEU A 264 -12.39 18.26 20.57
C LEU A 264 -13.27 17.69 19.44
N GLY A 265 -13.15 16.40 19.12
CA GLY A 265 -13.83 15.81 17.97
C GLY A 265 -13.28 16.33 16.64
N ARG A 266 -11.99 16.66 16.60
CA ARG A 266 -11.34 17.21 15.40
C ARG A 266 -10.97 16.08 14.44
N PHE A 267 -11.30 16.22 13.16
CA PHE A 267 -11.05 15.20 12.15
C PHE A 267 -9.87 15.58 11.26
N PHE A 268 -9.04 14.59 10.95
CA PHE A 268 -7.88 14.76 10.09
C PHE A 268 -7.96 13.78 8.92
N GLN A 269 -7.69 14.29 7.72
CA GLN A 269 -7.55 13.47 6.53
C GLN A 269 -6.21 13.72 5.84
N VAL A 270 -5.49 12.65 5.57
CA VAL A 270 -4.21 12.70 4.86
C VAL A 270 -4.46 12.52 3.37
N THR A 271 -3.80 13.32 2.54
CA THR A 271 -3.96 13.26 1.08
C THR A 271 -2.67 13.57 0.34
N GLU A 272 -2.45 12.86 -0.77
CA GLU A 272 -1.31 13.07 -1.67
C GLU A 272 -1.60 13.99 -2.86
N THR A 273 -2.87 14.34 -3.08
CA THR A 273 -3.30 15.11 -4.26
C THR A 273 -4.05 16.36 -3.85
N VAL A 274 -3.89 17.44 -4.62
CA VAL A 274 -4.74 18.64 -4.55
C VAL A 274 -5.86 18.52 -5.59
N ASP A 275 -6.71 17.51 -5.42
CA ASP A 275 -7.87 17.24 -6.29
C ASP A 275 -9.17 17.56 -5.54
N ALA A 276 -9.96 18.51 -6.03
CA ALA A 276 -11.19 18.93 -5.37
C ALA A 276 -12.22 17.81 -5.22
N GLY A 277 -12.25 16.85 -6.16
CA GLY A 277 -13.14 15.70 -6.09
C GLY A 277 -12.89 14.85 -4.84
N LYS A 278 -11.62 14.56 -4.53
CA LYS A 278 -11.26 13.78 -3.33
C LYS A 278 -11.60 14.50 -2.03
N TYR A 279 -11.28 15.79 -1.91
CA TYR A 279 -11.61 16.57 -0.70
C TYR A 279 -13.11 16.57 -0.46
N PHE A 280 -13.91 16.77 -1.51
CA PHE A 280 -15.36 16.88 -1.37
C PHE A 280 -15.98 15.54 -1.01
N LEU A 281 -15.44 14.43 -1.50
CA LEU A 281 -15.86 13.09 -1.10
C LEU A 281 -15.67 12.87 0.41
N ASP A 282 -14.54 13.28 0.96
CA ASP A 282 -14.27 13.10 2.39
C ASP A 282 -15.10 14.05 3.26
N ILE A 283 -15.30 15.29 2.82
CA ILE A 283 -16.22 16.25 3.44
C ILE A 283 -17.67 15.72 3.44
N ASP A 284 -18.13 15.15 2.32
CA ASP A 284 -19.50 14.62 2.21
C ASP A 284 -19.70 13.37 3.10
N LYS A 285 -18.67 12.53 3.28
CA LYS A 285 -18.73 11.34 4.18
C LYS A 285 -19.06 11.71 5.63
N VAL A 286 -18.66 12.90 6.08
CA VAL A 286 -18.93 13.40 7.44
C VAL A 286 -20.00 14.48 7.46
N GLN A 287 -20.88 14.51 6.44
CA GLN A 287 -21.98 15.48 6.33
C GLN A 287 -21.53 16.94 6.41
N ARG A 288 -20.37 17.27 5.82
CA ARG A 288 -19.76 18.61 5.82
C ARG A 288 -19.31 19.10 7.20
N TYR A 289 -18.99 18.17 8.10
CA TYR A 289 -18.24 18.49 9.31
C TYR A 289 -16.84 19.03 8.95
N PRO A 290 -16.28 19.99 9.71
CA PRO A 290 -14.95 20.52 9.44
C PRO A 290 -13.85 19.45 9.50
N ILE A 291 -12.94 19.46 8.52
CA ILE A 291 -11.81 18.52 8.43
C ILE A 291 -10.51 19.29 8.28
N THR A 292 -9.50 18.87 9.03
CA THR A 292 -8.11 19.27 8.84
C THR A 292 -7.44 18.35 7.82
N PHE A 293 -6.85 18.93 6.77
CA PHE A 293 -6.18 18.16 5.73
C PHE A 293 -4.67 18.19 5.90
N VAL A 294 -4.06 17.01 6.03
CA VAL A 294 -2.59 16.84 6.02
C VAL A 294 -2.16 16.51 4.60
N VAL A 295 -1.54 17.47 3.92
CA VAL A 295 -1.35 17.43 2.46
C VAL A 295 0.11 17.22 2.13
N LYS A 296 0.41 16.18 1.35
CA LYS A 296 1.77 15.80 0.93
C LYS A 296 2.29 16.69 -0.20
N THR A 297 2.40 17.99 0.07
CA THR A 297 2.89 19.00 -0.87
C THR A 297 3.69 20.08 -0.15
N ASN A 298 4.56 20.77 -0.91
CA ASN A 298 5.28 21.94 -0.43
C ASN A 298 4.56 23.27 -0.75
N GLU A 299 3.43 23.20 -1.46
CA GLU A 299 2.60 24.37 -1.76
C GLU A 299 2.02 24.97 -0.48
N SER A 300 1.80 26.29 -0.47
CA SER A 300 1.23 26.98 0.68
C SER A 300 -0.25 26.58 0.89
N SER A 301 -0.76 26.76 2.11
CA SER A 301 -2.17 26.49 2.42
C SER A 301 -3.11 27.32 1.53
N GLU A 302 -2.75 28.57 1.24
CA GLU A 302 -3.49 29.46 0.35
C GLU A 302 -3.50 28.95 -1.10
N GLU A 303 -2.35 28.49 -1.61
CA GLU A 303 -2.24 27.93 -2.96
C GLU A 303 -3.09 26.65 -3.11
N ILE A 304 -3.05 25.77 -2.10
CA ILE A 304 -3.84 24.53 -2.06
C ILE A 304 -5.34 24.88 -2.09
N LEU A 305 -5.80 25.76 -1.21
CA LEU A 305 -7.20 26.18 -1.14
C LEU A 305 -7.66 26.87 -2.42
N ALA A 306 -6.82 27.73 -3.02
CA ALA A 306 -7.12 28.39 -4.29
C ALA A 306 -7.26 27.38 -5.43
N LYS A 307 -6.39 26.37 -5.51
CA LYS A 307 -6.49 25.29 -6.51
C LYS A 307 -7.76 24.47 -6.34
N ILE A 308 -8.10 24.09 -5.10
CA ILE A 308 -9.33 23.33 -4.81
C ILE A 308 -10.55 24.16 -5.20
N ALA A 309 -10.59 25.44 -4.82
CA ALA A 309 -11.68 26.35 -5.17
C ALA A 309 -11.82 26.50 -6.70
N HIS A 310 -10.72 26.72 -7.42
CA HIS A 310 -10.74 26.87 -8.88
C HIS A 310 -11.23 25.60 -9.59
N GLN A 311 -10.74 24.43 -9.18
CA GLN A 311 -11.21 23.14 -9.71
C GLN A 311 -12.71 22.92 -9.40
N ALA A 312 -13.15 23.30 -8.20
CA ALA A 312 -14.54 23.19 -7.79
C ALA A 312 -15.44 24.14 -8.57
N GLU A 313 -15.04 25.39 -8.83
CA GLU A 313 -15.79 26.33 -9.68
C GLU A 313 -15.92 25.84 -11.12
N ALA A 314 -14.89 25.18 -11.65
CA ALA A 314 -14.95 24.56 -12.98
C ALA A 314 -15.94 23.39 -13.03
N LYS A 315 -16.12 22.67 -11.92
CA LYS A 315 -17.02 21.51 -11.82
C LYS A 315 -18.45 21.88 -11.41
N TYR A 316 -18.60 22.89 -10.55
CA TYR A 316 -19.87 23.31 -9.96
C TYR A 316 -20.16 24.76 -10.36
N GLN A 317 -21.27 24.98 -11.07
CA GLN A 317 -21.68 26.31 -11.52
C GLN A 317 -22.14 27.24 -10.37
N ILE A 318 -22.40 26.69 -9.18
CA ILE A 318 -23.00 27.42 -8.05
C ILE A 318 -21.91 27.77 -7.02
N LYS A 319 -21.48 29.03 -7.01
CA LYS A 319 -20.45 29.56 -6.09
C LYS A 319 -20.77 29.35 -4.60
N ALA A 320 -22.05 29.42 -4.23
CA ALA A 320 -22.48 29.19 -2.85
C ALA A 320 -22.22 27.75 -2.38
N ILE A 321 -22.26 26.77 -3.30
CA ILE A 321 -21.94 25.38 -2.99
C ILE A 321 -20.44 25.23 -2.79
N VAL A 322 -19.64 25.76 -3.73
CA VAL A 322 -18.17 25.73 -3.62
C VAL A 322 -17.72 26.33 -2.29
N ARG A 323 -18.27 27.48 -1.91
CA ARG A 323 -17.95 28.15 -0.64
C ARG A 323 -18.17 27.23 0.58
N LYS A 324 -19.31 26.53 0.66
CA LYS A 324 -19.60 25.63 1.78
C LYS A 324 -18.59 24.49 1.91
N TYR A 325 -18.10 23.95 0.79
CA TYR A 325 -17.06 22.93 0.81
C TYR A 325 -15.72 23.49 1.27
N ILE A 326 -15.33 24.67 0.78
CA ILE A 326 -14.08 25.32 1.20
C ILE A 326 -14.14 25.70 2.69
N GLU A 327 -15.28 26.18 3.19
CA GLU A 327 -15.51 26.46 4.62
C GLU A 327 -15.47 25.20 5.50
N SER A 328 -15.63 24.00 4.92
CA SER A 328 -15.48 22.72 5.64
C SER A 328 -14.02 22.29 5.77
N VAL A 329 -13.07 22.99 5.13
CA VAL A 329 -11.64 22.79 5.35
C VAL A 329 -11.22 23.63 6.55
N GLU A 330 -11.01 22.96 7.69
CA GLU A 330 -10.69 23.61 8.97
C GLU A 330 -9.26 24.14 9.01
N GLU A 331 -8.30 23.31 8.60
CA GLU A 331 -6.88 23.64 8.53
C GLU A 331 -6.23 22.83 7.40
N VAL A 332 -5.16 23.38 6.81
CA VAL A 332 -4.29 22.65 5.89
C VAL A 332 -2.89 22.58 6.51
N ILE A 333 -2.43 21.36 6.78
CA ILE A 333 -1.07 21.05 7.25
C ILE A 333 -0.28 20.48 6.07
N ASN A 334 0.47 21.33 5.38
CA ASN A 334 1.37 20.91 4.30
C ASN A 334 2.71 20.41 4.84
N ILE A 335 3.63 19.99 3.95
CA ILE A 335 4.95 19.48 4.36
C ILE A 335 5.75 20.53 5.15
N PRO A 336 5.88 21.80 4.72
CA PRO A 336 6.56 22.83 5.49
C PRO A 336 6.01 22.97 6.92
N ARG A 337 4.69 23.06 7.07
CA ARG A 337 4.05 23.17 8.39
C ARG A 337 4.28 21.94 9.25
N LEU A 338 4.23 20.74 8.65
CA LEU A 338 4.51 19.50 9.37
C LEU A 338 5.97 19.42 9.85
N VAL A 339 6.91 19.98 9.07
CA VAL A 339 8.32 20.07 9.46
C VAL A 339 8.51 21.03 10.64
N GLU A 340 7.85 22.19 10.62
CA GLU A 340 7.85 23.13 11.76
C GLU A 340 7.30 22.47 13.03
N ILE A 341 6.14 21.80 12.92
CA ILE A 341 5.54 21.03 14.01
C ILE A 341 6.51 19.97 14.54
N PHE A 342 7.22 19.27 13.65
CA PHE A 342 8.21 18.28 14.05
C PHE A 342 9.39 18.92 14.81
N GLU A 343 9.85 20.10 14.42
CA GLU A 343 10.89 20.85 15.13
C GLU A 343 10.42 21.27 16.54
N GLU A 344 9.16 21.67 16.69
CA GLU A 344 8.55 21.92 18.01
C GLU A 344 8.53 20.66 18.87
N VAL A 345 8.13 19.51 18.31
CA VAL A 345 8.11 18.20 19.01
C VAL A 345 9.51 17.77 19.47
N LEU A 346 10.54 18.05 18.65
CA LEU A 346 11.93 17.78 19.00
C LEU A 346 12.42 18.66 20.15
N ALA A 347 12.08 19.95 20.12
CA ALA A 347 12.42 20.89 21.20
C ALA A 347 11.77 20.49 22.54
N SER A 348 10.60 19.84 22.50
CA SER A 348 9.93 19.25 23.67
C SER A 348 10.49 17.89 24.12
N GLY A 349 11.50 17.34 23.44
CA GLY A 349 12.14 16.08 23.82
C GLY A 349 11.38 14.81 23.44
N TYR A 350 10.43 14.89 22.50
CA TYR A 350 9.60 13.75 22.09
C TYR A 350 10.04 13.07 20.78
N GLY A 351 11.23 13.37 20.26
CA GLY A 351 11.78 12.74 19.05
C GLY A 351 11.75 11.20 19.10
N ALA A 352 12.16 10.61 20.22
CA ALA A 352 12.14 9.16 20.43
C ALA A 352 10.75 8.56 20.28
N LYS A 353 9.76 9.18 20.90
CA LYS A 353 8.36 8.72 20.84
C LYS A 353 7.80 8.80 19.41
N VAL A 354 8.25 9.76 18.60
CA VAL A 354 7.87 9.82 17.17
C VAL A 354 8.41 8.60 16.44
N ILE A 355 9.68 8.24 16.64
CA ILE A 355 10.30 7.09 15.94
C ILE A 355 9.67 5.77 16.39
N GLU A 356 9.46 5.60 17.70
CA GLU A 356 8.78 4.43 18.26
C GLU A 356 7.37 4.26 17.67
N GLU A 357 6.62 5.36 17.53
CA GLU A 357 5.30 5.34 16.90
C GLU A 357 5.39 4.98 15.41
N ILE A 358 6.38 5.51 14.67
CA ILE A 358 6.60 5.14 13.26
C ILE A 358 6.84 3.63 13.13
N VAL A 359 7.67 3.05 14.00
CA VAL A 359 7.96 1.61 14.02
C VAL A 359 6.69 0.81 14.31
N LEU A 360 5.96 1.18 15.36
CA LEU A 360 4.72 0.50 15.76
C LEU A 360 3.69 0.52 14.62
N GLN A 361 3.42 1.69 14.06
CA GLN A 361 2.43 1.84 13.00
C GLN A 361 2.87 1.16 11.70
N SER A 362 4.17 1.11 11.41
CA SER A 362 4.69 0.36 10.26
C SER A 362 4.48 -1.15 10.43
N ARG A 363 4.75 -1.73 11.61
CA ARG A 363 4.50 -3.16 11.87
C ARG A 363 3.02 -3.53 11.66
N VAL A 364 2.11 -2.70 12.17
CA VAL A 364 0.65 -2.88 12.01
C VAL A 364 0.22 -2.78 10.54
N GLU A 365 0.73 -1.80 9.80
CA GLU A 365 0.38 -1.56 8.40
C GLU A 365 0.86 -2.71 7.49
N PHE A 366 2.08 -3.19 7.71
CA PHE A 366 2.70 -4.20 6.85
C PHE A 366 2.46 -5.65 7.30
N ASN A 367 1.58 -5.89 8.28
CA ASN A 367 1.18 -7.23 8.76
C ASN A 367 2.30 -8.07 9.40
N VAL A 368 3.34 -7.44 9.94
CA VAL A 368 4.54 -8.13 10.44
C VAL A 368 4.30 -8.79 11.80
N GLU A 369 3.33 -8.29 12.57
CA GLU A 369 3.02 -8.82 13.91
C GLU A 369 2.61 -10.31 13.91
N ALA A 370 2.11 -10.82 12.78
CA ALA A 370 1.80 -12.24 12.63
C ALA A 370 3.07 -13.11 12.48
N GLU A 371 4.10 -12.59 11.80
CA GLU A 371 5.32 -13.35 11.50
C GLU A 371 6.23 -13.46 12.75
N GLU A 372 6.37 -12.42 13.57
CA GLU A 372 7.12 -12.51 14.84
C GLU A 372 6.41 -13.42 15.86
N GLN A 373 5.06 -13.40 15.93
CA GLN A 373 4.33 -14.31 16.80
C GLN A 373 4.42 -15.77 16.34
N ASP A 374 4.39 -16.03 15.03
CA ASP A 374 4.55 -17.38 14.49
C ASP A 374 6.00 -17.88 14.63
N VAL A 375 7.02 -17.05 14.42
CA VAL A 375 8.44 -17.42 14.64
C VAL A 375 8.71 -17.67 16.13
N LEU A 376 8.23 -16.79 17.03
CA LEU A 376 8.36 -17.00 18.47
C LEU A 376 7.56 -18.22 18.96
N ALA A 377 6.40 -18.51 18.35
CA ALA A 377 5.63 -19.71 18.65
C ALA A 377 6.32 -20.99 18.12
N PHE A 378 6.99 -20.92 16.96
CA PHE A 378 7.73 -22.04 16.37
C PHE A 378 9.00 -22.34 17.16
N GLU A 379 9.78 -21.33 17.54
CA GLU A 379 10.97 -21.49 18.37
C GLU A 379 10.62 -22.04 19.76
N LYS A 380 9.50 -21.59 20.33
CA LYS A 380 8.98 -22.08 21.61
C LYS A 380 8.49 -23.54 21.52
N ALA A 381 7.83 -23.90 20.42
CA ALA A 381 7.43 -25.29 20.14
C ALA A 381 8.64 -26.22 19.93
N GLU A 382 9.71 -25.77 19.26
CA GLU A 382 10.95 -26.53 19.13
C GLU A 382 11.69 -26.69 20.47
N THR A 383 11.70 -25.66 21.31
CA THR A 383 12.33 -25.74 22.64
C THR A 383 11.54 -26.65 23.59
N ASP A 384 10.22 -26.69 23.49
CA ASP A 384 9.39 -27.58 24.30
C ASP A 384 9.43 -29.03 23.80
N ALA A 385 9.55 -29.26 22.47
CA ALA A 385 9.78 -30.58 21.90
C ALA A 385 11.16 -31.16 22.27
N LYS A 386 12.21 -30.33 22.31
CA LYS A 386 13.55 -30.73 22.76
C LYS A 386 13.66 -30.98 24.28
N LYS A 387 12.66 -30.58 25.07
CA LYS A 387 12.55 -30.87 26.51
C LYS A 387 11.75 -32.13 26.82
N THR A 388 11.07 -32.70 25.83
CA THR A 388 10.22 -33.91 25.98
C THR A 388 10.80 -35.18 25.34
N THR A 389 12.03 -35.09 24.83
CA THR A 389 12.93 -36.21 24.50
C THR A 389 14.17 -36.10 25.36
#